data_AF-A0A166JDA4-F1
#
_entry.id   AF-A0A166JDA4-F1
#
_cell.length_a   1.000
_cell.length_b   1.000
_cell.length_c   1.000
_cell.angle_alpha   90.00
_cell.angle_beta   90.00
_cell.angle_gamma   90.00
#
_symmetry.space_group_name_H-M   'P 1'
#
loop_
_entity.id
_entity.type
_entity.pdbx_description
1 polymer ?
#
loop_
_entity_poly.entity_id
_entity_poly.type
_entity_poly.pdbx_seq_one_letter_code
_entity_poly.pdbx_strand_id
1 'polypeptide(L)'
;MSVIITSSFGHHPKLSALSRQIIPENSVYIFPTVTITISPIQLRRKGLRFSLTCFASDKPSPSPQFSTDAKIRSEVLSPFRSVRMFFYLAFIASASLGGLIATTQLIGALSNPSRADEVTKILEGLGIDISAVSVCAFLYSRDNNAKNAQLARLTREENLSNLKLRVDEKKVIPVGDFRGIARLVLVSGPSSFISKSFKLSEPFTESLLERGVLVVPFATDGELPDFEFDDSEDMKELTERRKRLWQLKPVFSTEWSEWLDEQKKLANVSTESPVYLSLRLSGRVRGSGVGYPPWNAFVAQLPPTKGLWSGLLDGMDGPV
;
A
#
# COMPACT_ATOMS: atom_id res chain seq x y z
N MET A 1 -41.45 -40.08 -10.47
CA MET A 1 -41.82 -38.93 -11.32
C MET A 1 -41.73 -37.68 -10.45
N SER A 2 -40.74 -36.83 -10.77
CA SER A 2 -40.48 -35.44 -10.38
C SER A 2 -40.60 -34.92 -8.93
N VAL A 3 -39.63 -34.06 -8.62
CA VAL A 3 -39.28 -33.32 -7.38
C VAL A 3 -39.89 -31.90 -7.42
N ILE A 4 -39.72 -31.13 -6.32
CA ILE A 4 -39.62 -29.63 -6.16
C ILE A 4 -40.88 -29.00 -5.53
N ILE A 5 -40.88 -28.50 -4.27
CA ILE A 5 -40.26 -27.33 -3.57
C ILE A 5 -41.05 -25.98 -3.69
N THR A 6 -41.69 -25.62 -2.57
CA THR A 6 -41.89 -24.32 -1.84
C THR A 6 -42.45 -22.99 -2.42
N SER A 7 -43.07 -22.25 -1.46
CA SER A 7 -43.03 -20.78 -1.18
C SER A 7 -44.27 -19.95 -1.59
N SER A 8 -44.62 -18.78 -1.03
CA SER A 8 -44.58 -18.14 0.30
C SER A 8 -45.30 -16.75 0.20
N PHE A 9 -46.05 -16.36 1.24
CA PHE A 9 -46.30 -15.01 1.81
C PHE A 9 -46.96 -13.79 1.07
N GLY A 10 -47.83 -13.09 1.83
CA GLY A 10 -47.91 -11.61 1.94
C GLY A 10 -49.23 -10.93 1.50
N HIS A 11 -50.20 -10.59 2.38
CA HIS A 11 -50.39 -9.39 3.23
C HIS A 11 -51.13 -8.17 2.62
N HIS A 12 -52.27 -7.81 3.24
CA HIS A 12 -53.10 -6.60 3.12
C HIS A 12 -52.75 -5.59 4.25
N PRO A 13 -53.12 -4.29 4.16
CA PRO A 13 -54.31 -3.82 4.91
C PRO A 13 -55.10 -2.66 4.26
N LYS A 14 -56.23 -2.32 4.92
CA LYS A 14 -57.39 -1.50 4.52
C LYS A 14 -57.26 -0.01 4.88
N LEU A 15 -57.98 0.82 4.12
CA LEU A 15 -58.32 2.23 4.37
C LEU A 15 -59.59 2.35 5.23
N SER A 16 -59.64 3.35 6.11
CA SER A 16 -60.83 3.77 6.87
C SER A 16 -61.14 5.26 6.65
N ALA A 17 -62.44 5.56 6.56
CA ALA A 17 -63.07 6.82 6.12
C ALA A 17 -63.39 7.81 7.26
N LEU A 18 -63.81 9.04 6.87
CA LEU A 18 -64.78 9.99 7.48
C LEU A 18 -64.37 11.43 7.05
N SER A 19 -65.20 12.45 6.77
CA SER A 19 -66.65 12.70 6.89
C SER A 19 -67.00 13.95 6.03
N ARG A 20 -68.27 14.15 5.66
CA ARG A 20 -68.81 15.28 4.86
C ARG A 20 -69.37 16.42 5.75
N GLN A 21 -69.27 17.66 5.28
CA GLN A 21 -70.20 18.77 5.59
C GLN A 21 -70.35 19.73 4.39
N ILE A 22 -71.42 20.52 4.38
CA ILE A 22 -72.23 20.95 3.21
C ILE A 22 -72.48 22.49 3.20
N ILE A 23 -72.28 23.16 2.04
CA ILE A 23 -72.97 24.37 1.43
C ILE A 23 -72.72 25.80 2.07
N PRO A 24 -72.82 26.97 1.37
CA PRO A 24 -73.32 27.32 0.01
C PRO A 24 -72.48 28.26 -0.93
N GLU A 25 -73.02 28.34 -2.15
CA GLU A 25 -72.96 29.24 -3.32
C GLU A 25 -72.48 30.72 -3.26
N ASN A 26 -72.03 31.13 -4.46
CA ASN A 26 -72.05 32.45 -5.12
C ASN A 26 -70.91 33.47 -4.90
N SER A 27 -69.97 33.47 -5.86
CA SER A 27 -69.44 34.71 -6.46
C SER A 27 -68.78 34.37 -7.81
N VAL A 28 -69.43 34.77 -8.90
CA VAL A 28 -68.87 34.74 -10.26
C VAL A 28 -68.13 36.05 -10.50
N TYR A 29 -66.82 35.98 -10.72
CA TYR A 29 -66.09 37.03 -11.42
C TYR A 29 -65.31 36.43 -12.60
N ILE A 30 -65.62 36.97 -13.77
CA ILE A 30 -65.13 36.64 -15.10
C ILE A 30 -63.70 37.17 -15.22
N PHE A 31 -62.73 36.31 -15.52
CA PHE A 31 -61.40 36.72 -15.98
C PHE A 31 -61.30 36.56 -17.50
N PRO A 32 -60.78 37.55 -18.24
CA PRO A 32 -60.64 37.45 -19.68
C PRO A 32 -59.49 36.49 -20.04
N THR A 33 -59.77 35.55 -20.93
CA THR A 33 -58.76 34.68 -21.53
C THR A 33 -57.96 35.48 -22.55
N VAL A 34 -56.74 35.90 -22.17
CA VAL A 34 -55.76 36.46 -23.11
C VAL A 34 -54.99 35.31 -23.73
N THR A 35 -55.25 35.04 -25.01
CA THR A 35 -54.44 34.11 -25.81
C THR A 35 -53.15 34.84 -26.24
N ILE A 36 -52.03 34.53 -25.60
CA ILE A 36 -50.71 35.02 -26.02
C ILE A 36 -50.11 34.01 -27.01
N THR A 37 -50.06 34.39 -28.28
CA THR A 37 -49.29 33.70 -29.31
C THR A 37 -47.80 33.98 -29.09
N ILE A 38 -47.05 32.99 -28.62
CA ILE A 38 -45.60 33.09 -28.43
C ILE A 38 -44.93 32.63 -29.73
N SER A 39 -44.42 33.59 -30.51
CA SER A 39 -43.49 33.33 -31.61
C SER A 39 -42.20 32.71 -31.06
N PRO A 40 -41.63 31.65 -31.67
CA PRO A 40 -40.38 31.09 -31.19
C PRO A 40 -39.25 32.08 -31.47
N ILE A 41 -38.74 32.71 -30.41
CA ILE A 41 -37.47 33.45 -30.45
C ILE A 41 -36.39 32.41 -30.74
N GLN A 42 -35.78 32.47 -31.93
CA GLN A 42 -34.57 31.72 -32.22
C GLN A 42 -33.44 32.26 -31.33
N LEU A 43 -33.28 31.67 -30.14
CA LEU A 43 -32.07 31.82 -29.36
C LEU A 43 -30.92 31.17 -30.12
N ARG A 44 -30.11 32.02 -30.74
CA ARG A 44 -28.78 31.69 -31.27
C ARG A 44 -27.99 31.04 -30.13
N ARG A 45 -27.89 29.71 -30.15
CA ARG A 45 -27.01 28.92 -29.26
C ARG A 45 -25.57 29.34 -29.54
N LYS A 46 -25.09 30.38 -28.85
CA LYS A 46 -23.67 30.51 -28.57
C LYS A 46 -23.35 29.35 -27.63
N GLY A 47 -22.77 28.28 -28.17
CA GLY A 47 -22.27 27.19 -27.36
C GLY A 47 -21.24 27.75 -26.39
N LEU A 48 -21.65 27.95 -25.14
CA LEU A 48 -20.69 28.00 -24.03
C LEU A 48 -20.13 26.58 -23.95
N ARG A 49 -18.98 26.39 -24.58
CA ARG A 49 -18.08 25.29 -24.24
C ARG A 49 -17.67 25.54 -22.80
N PHE A 50 -18.31 24.87 -21.84
CA PHE A 50 -17.66 24.64 -20.56
C PHE A 50 -16.45 23.75 -20.86
N SER A 51 -15.32 24.40 -21.10
CA SER A 51 -14.03 23.73 -20.96
C SER A 51 -13.94 23.38 -19.48
N LEU A 52 -14.31 22.14 -19.15
CA LEU A 52 -13.78 21.45 -17.99
C LEU A 52 -12.29 21.29 -18.26
N THR A 53 -11.56 22.36 -18.01
CA THR A 53 -10.11 22.34 -17.99
C THR A 53 -9.75 21.54 -16.74
N CYS A 54 -9.56 20.24 -16.93
CA CYS A 54 -8.75 19.43 -16.03
C CYS A 54 -7.41 20.16 -15.90
N PHE A 55 -7.24 20.92 -14.81
CA PHE A 55 -5.91 21.29 -14.37
C PHE A 55 -5.28 20.01 -13.83
N ALA A 56 -4.68 19.21 -14.72
CA ALA A 56 -3.55 18.40 -14.31
C ALA A 56 -2.52 19.41 -13.83
N SER A 57 -2.38 19.53 -12.51
CA SER A 57 -1.33 20.34 -11.92
C SER A 57 -0.03 19.59 -12.19
N ASP A 58 0.57 19.82 -13.36
CA ASP A 58 1.96 19.47 -13.66
C ASP A 58 2.91 20.46 -12.95
N LYS A 59 2.59 20.80 -11.70
CA LYS A 59 3.60 21.31 -10.78
C LYS A 59 4.32 20.08 -10.25
N PRO A 60 5.66 20.02 -10.28
CA PRO A 60 6.37 19.08 -9.45
C PRO A 60 6.04 19.47 -8.01
N SER A 61 5.01 18.83 -7.44
CA SER A 61 4.79 18.82 -6.01
C SER A 61 6.10 18.40 -5.38
N PRO A 62 6.65 19.14 -4.41
CA PRO A 62 7.85 18.70 -3.74
C PRO A 62 7.49 17.40 -3.04
N SER A 63 8.05 16.30 -3.56
CA SER A 63 7.96 14.89 -3.19
C SER A 63 6.86 14.03 -3.85
N PRO A 64 7.24 12.99 -4.64
CA PRO A 64 6.58 11.71 -4.55
C PRO A 64 7.27 10.95 -3.41
N GLN A 65 6.85 11.14 -2.15
CA GLN A 65 7.47 10.35 -1.05
C GLN A 65 7.22 8.84 -1.20
N PHE A 66 6.27 8.43 -2.06
CA PHE A 66 5.86 7.04 -2.20
C PHE A 66 5.49 6.69 -3.65
N SER A 67 5.88 5.49 -4.10
CA SER A 67 5.53 4.92 -5.41
C SER A 67 4.01 4.71 -5.56
N THR A 68 3.48 4.92 -6.76
CA THR A 68 2.06 4.69 -7.10
C THR A 68 1.63 3.25 -6.79
N ASP A 69 2.48 2.26 -7.05
CA ASP A 69 2.19 0.86 -6.75
C ASP A 69 2.05 0.61 -5.23
N ALA A 70 2.94 1.22 -4.43
CA ALA A 70 2.87 1.15 -2.97
C ALA A 70 1.55 1.75 -2.45
N LYS A 71 1.04 2.82 -3.08
CA LYS A 71 -0.26 3.40 -2.74
C LYS A 71 -1.40 2.42 -3.07
N ILE A 72 -1.44 1.87 -4.27
CA ILE A 72 -2.47 0.91 -4.70
C ILE A 72 -2.48 -0.30 -3.76
N ARG A 73 -1.32 -0.90 -3.50
CA ARG A 73 -1.21 -2.04 -2.58
C ARG A 73 -1.64 -1.67 -1.15
N SER A 74 -1.35 -0.46 -0.68
CA SER A 74 -1.78 -0.01 0.65
C SER A 74 -3.31 0.12 0.77
N GLU A 75 -4.00 0.50 -0.30
CA GLU A 75 -5.46 0.57 -0.35
C GLU A 75 -6.09 -0.82 -0.36
N VAL A 76 -5.48 -1.77 -1.08
CA VAL A 76 -5.89 -3.18 -1.06
C VAL A 76 -5.79 -3.78 0.36
N LEU A 77 -4.74 -3.44 1.12
CA LEU A 77 -4.57 -3.91 2.49
C LEU A 77 -5.50 -3.23 3.51
N SER A 78 -5.97 -2.02 3.20
CA SER A 78 -6.81 -1.22 4.09
C SER A 78 -7.98 -0.62 3.30
N PRO A 79 -8.98 -1.43 2.97
CA PRO A 79 -10.06 -1.02 2.07
C PRO A 79 -10.77 0.22 2.63
N PHE A 80 -11.10 1.15 1.72
CA PHE A 80 -11.79 2.41 2.02
C PHE A 80 -11.08 3.35 3.00
N ARG A 81 -9.78 3.16 3.30
CA ARG A 81 -9.03 4.08 4.18
C ARG A 81 -9.12 5.53 3.70
N SER A 82 -8.98 5.76 2.40
CA SER A 82 -9.06 7.11 1.81
C SER A 82 -10.43 7.76 2.06
N VAL A 83 -11.51 6.99 1.93
CA VAL A 83 -12.89 7.44 2.21
C VAL A 83 -13.06 7.77 3.69
N ARG A 84 -12.59 6.90 4.58
CA ARG A 84 -12.66 7.12 6.03
C ARG A 84 -11.90 8.37 6.48
N MET A 85 -10.70 8.57 5.95
CA MET A 85 -9.88 9.76 6.24
C MET A 85 -10.53 11.05 5.75
N PHE A 86 -11.22 10.99 4.60
CA PHE A 86 -12.03 12.11 4.11
C PHE A 86 -13.14 12.48 5.09
N PHE A 87 -13.90 11.50 5.60
CA PHE A 87 -14.96 11.77 6.59
C PHE A 87 -14.43 12.35 7.89
N TYR A 88 -13.29 11.88 8.40
CA TYR A 88 -12.68 12.48 9.59
C TYR A 88 -12.36 13.96 9.38
N LEU A 89 -11.72 14.30 8.25
CA LEU A 89 -11.40 15.69 7.93
C LEU A 89 -12.66 16.53 7.70
N ALA A 90 -13.68 15.98 7.01
CA ALA A 90 -14.93 16.67 6.77
C ALA A 90 -15.68 16.96 8.09
N PHE A 91 -15.72 16.00 9.02
CA PHE A 91 -16.33 16.20 10.32
C PHE A 91 -15.53 17.16 11.21
N ILE A 92 -14.20 17.11 11.19
CA ILE A 92 -13.36 18.12 11.86
C ILE A 92 -13.68 19.51 11.31
N ALA A 93 -13.72 19.68 9.98
CA ALA A 93 -14.00 20.97 9.36
C ALA A 93 -15.41 21.47 9.69
N SER A 94 -16.42 20.59 9.61
CA SER A 94 -17.81 20.91 9.92
C SER A 94 -18.01 21.28 11.39
N ALA A 95 -17.49 20.48 12.31
CA ALA A 95 -17.61 20.73 13.75
C ALA A 95 -16.76 21.92 14.21
N SER A 96 -15.60 22.17 13.59
CA SER A 96 -14.82 23.38 13.87
C SER A 96 -15.58 24.64 13.45
N LEU A 97 -16.25 24.61 12.29
CA LEU A 97 -17.07 25.71 11.82
C LEU A 97 -18.30 25.91 12.72
N GLY A 98 -18.99 24.83 13.09
CA GLY A 98 -20.09 24.85 14.07
C GLY A 98 -19.64 25.44 15.41
N GLY A 99 -18.51 24.97 15.92
CA GLY A 99 -17.93 25.42 17.19
C GLY A 99 -17.54 26.89 17.17
N LEU A 100 -17.04 27.41 16.05
CA LEU A 100 -16.75 28.84 15.88
C LEU A 100 -18.04 29.67 15.95
N ILE A 101 -19.09 29.24 15.25
CA ILE A 101 -20.40 29.90 15.28
C ILE A 101 -20.98 29.86 16.70
N ALA A 102 -20.99 28.68 17.35
CA ALA A 102 -21.48 28.53 18.71
C ALA A 102 -20.68 29.37 19.71
N THR A 103 -19.36 29.43 19.57
CA THR A 103 -18.49 30.27 20.43
C THR A 103 -18.84 31.76 20.30
N THR A 104 -19.00 32.26 19.06
CA THR A 104 -19.37 33.68 18.86
C THR A 104 -20.78 34.00 19.39
N GLN A 105 -21.74 33.08 19.23
CA GLN A 105 -23.07 33.23 19.80
C GLN A 105 -23.08 33.16 21.32
N LEU A 106 -22.26 32.28 21.92
CA LEU A 106 -22.13 32.13 23.36
C LEU A 106 -21.61 33.42 24.00
N ILE A 107 -20.58 34.04 23.42
CA ILE A 107 -20.05 35.34 23.86
C ILE A 107 -21.17 36.38 23.83
N GLY A 108 -21.93 36.44 22.73
CA GLY A 108 -23.06 37.36 22.59
C GLY A 108 -24.19 37.11 23.60
N ALA A 109 -24.49 35.86 23.93
CA ALA A 109 -25.52 35.51 24.91
C ALA A 109 -25.07 35.85 26.34
N LEU A 110 -23.79 35.61 26.69
CA LEU A 110 -23.24 35.92 28.01
C LEU A 110 -23.17 37.43 28.29
N SER A 111 -23.00 38.26 27.26
CA SER A 111 -23.01 39.72 27.41
C SER A 111 -24.43 40.31 27.54
N ASN A 112 -25.49 39.52 27.33
CA ASN A 112 -26.87 40.00 27.31
C ASN A 112 -27.77 39.22 28.29
N PRO A 113 -28.17 39.81 29.43
CA PRO A 113 -28.98 39.13 30.45
C PRO A 113 -30.32 38.59 29.95
N SER A 114 -30.90 39.21 28.92
CA SER A 114 -32.14 38.79 28.28
C SER A 114 -32.04 37.47 27.50
N ARG A 115 -30.83 36.97 27.25
CA ARG A 115 -30.54 35.73 26.49
C ARG A 115 -29.99 34.61 27.35
N ALA A 116 -30.09 34.71 28.67
CA ALA A 116 -29.53 33.73 29.61
C ALA A 116 -30.06 32.31 29.37
N ASP A 117 -31.33 32.15 29.01
CA ASP A 117 -31.96 30.85 28.74
C ASP A 117 -31.41 30.14 27.48
N GLU A 118 -30.75 30.87 26.58
CA GLU A 118 -30.13 30.32 25.36
C GLU A 118 -28.73 29.74 25.62
N VAL A 119 -28.06 30.18 26.69
CA VAL A 119 -26.66 29.84 27.00
C VAL A 119 -26.46 28.34 27.10
N THR A 120 -27.34 27.62 27.82
CA THR A 120 -27.24 26.17 28.01
C THR A 120 -27.35 25.42 26.69
N LYS A 121 -28.26 25.83 25.80
CA LYS A 121 -28.44 25.19 24.49
C LYS A 121 -27.23 25.41 23.56
N ILE A 122 -26.67 26.63 23.57
CA ILE A 122 -25.46 26.94 22.81
C ILE A 122 -24.27 26.16 23.36
N LEU A 123 -24.17 26.03 24.68
CA LEU A 123 -23.09 25.29 25.35
C LEU A 123 -23.16 23.78 25.06
N GLU A 124 -24.35 23.19 25.02
CA GLU A 124 -24.55 21.80 24.60
C GLU A 124 -24.06 21.58 23.16
N GLY A 125 -24.46 22.45 22.23
CA GLY A 125 -24.00 22.39 20.84
C GLY A 125 -22.47 22.53 20.70
N LEU A 126 -21.88 23.50 21.41
CA LEU A 126 -20.43 23.69 21.46
C LEU A 126 -19.72 22.45 22.03
N GLY A 127 -20.29 21.83 23.07
CA GLY A 127 -19.78 20.59 23.63
C GLY A 127 -19.77 19.44 22.61
N ILE A 128 -20.83 19.30 21.82
CA ILE A 128 -20.91 18.32 20.73
C ILE A 128 -19.82 18.58 19.70
N ASP A 129 -19.66 19.82 19.23
CA ASP A 129 -18.65 20.19 18.24
C ASP A 129 -17.23 19.91 18.73
N ILE A 130 -16.90 20.29 19.97
CA ILE A 130 -15.60 20.00 20.59
C ILE A 130 -15.36 18.49 20.68
N SER A 131 -16.38 17.72 21.07
CA SER A 131 -16.29 16.26 21.16
C SER A 131 -16.05 15.63 19.78
N ALA A 132 -16.75 16.09 18.75
CA ALA A 132 -16.63 15.59 17.38
C ALA A 132 -15.24 15.88 16.81
N VAL A 133 -14.75 17.11 16.97
CA VAL A 133 -13.38 17.47 16.58
C VAL A 133 -12.35 16.61 17.31
N SER A 134 -12.49 16.44 18.63
CA SER A 134 -11.54 15.67 19.44
C SER A 134 -11.47 14.20 19.01
N VAL A 135 -12.62 13.54 18.85
CA VAL A 135 -12.69 12.13 18.43
C VAL A 135 -12.19 11.96 17.00
N CYS A 136 -12.63 12.80 16.05
CA CYS A 136 -12.23 12.68 14.66
C CYS A 136 -10.74 13.00 14.46
N ALA A 137 -10.20 14.00 15.18
CA ALA A 137 -8.77 14.33 15.13
C ALA A 137 -7.91 13.19 15.68
N PHE A 138 -8.34 12.56 16.78
CA PHE A 138 -7.67 11.39 17.33
C PHE A 138 -7.67 10.22 16.34
N LEU A 139 -8.84 9.89 15.76
CA LEU A 139 -8.97 8.82 14.78
C LEU A 139 -8.15 9.09 13.52
N TYR A 140 -8.15 10.33 13.03
CA TYR A 140 -7.35 10.77 11.89
C TYR A 140 -5.86 10.59 12.16
N SER A 141 -5.37 11.05 13.32
CA SER A 141 -3.96 10.93 13.69
C SER A 141 -3.53 9.46 13.73
N ARG A 142 -4.31 8.60 14.39
CA ARG A 142 -4.02 7.17 14.50
C ARG A 142 -3.95 6.50 13.13
N ASP A 143 -4.92 6.80 12.26
CA ASP A 143 -5.02 6.16 10.95
C ASP A 143 -3.99 6.72 9.95
N ASN A 144 -3.64 8.00 10.06
CA ASN A 144 -2.55 8.62 9.30
C ASN A 144 -1.19 8.02 9.67
N ASN A 145 -0.94 7.79 10.98
CA ASN A 145 0.28 7.14 11.45
C ASN A 145 0.36 5.70 10.94
N ALA A 146 -0.74 4.95 10.99
CA ALA A 146 -0.80 3.60 10.44
C ALA A 146 -0.57 3.57 8.91
N LYS A 147 -1.15 4.53 8.18
CA LYS A 147 -0.92 4.70 6.73
C LYS A 147 0.55 4.97 6.42
N ASN A 148 1.17 5.92 7.11
CA ASN A 148 2.57 6.29 6.86
C ASN A 148 3.51 5.12 7.18
N ALA A 149 3.27 4.40 8.29
CA ALA A 149 4.05 3.22 8.63
C ALA A 149 3.91 2.09 7.58
N GLN A 150 2.71 1.89 7.03
CA GLN A 150 2.47 0.91 5.97
C GLN A 150 3.12 1.31 4.64
N LEU A 151 2.96 2.57 4.23
CA LEU A 151 3.60 3.08 3.01
C LEU A 151 5.12 3.01 3.09
N ALA A 152 5.71 3.40 4.23
CA ALA A 152 7.16 3.30 4.44
C ALA A 152 7.68 1.85 4.29
N ARG A 153 6.91 0.85 4.74
CA ARG A 153 7.27 -0.58 4.56
C ARG A 153 7.15 -1.00 3.10
N LEU A 154 6.05 -0.66 2.44
CA LEU A 154 5.80 -1.04 1.05
C LEU A 154 6.82 -0.40 0.10
N THR A 155 7.19 0.86 0.32
CA THR A 155 8.22 1.53 -0.48
C THR A 155 9.59 0.90 -0.32
N ARG A 156 9.95 0.42 0.88
CA ARG A 156 11.21 -0.35 1.05
C ARG A 156 11.17 -1.67 0.29
N GLU A 157 10.06 -2.40 0.35
CA GLU A 157 9.87 -3.64 -0.41
C GLU A 157 9.89 -3.40 -1.92
N GLU A 158 9.37 -2.26 -2.37
CA GLU A 158 9.31 -1.86 -3.78
C GLU A 158 10.68 -1.44 -4.31
N ASN A 159 11.42 -0.62 -3.54
CA ASN A 159 12.78 -0.23 -3.87
C ASN A 159 13.68 -1.48 -3.98
N LEU A 160 13.55 -2.43 -3.06
CA LEU A 160 14.26 -3.70 -3.13
C LEU A 160 13.89 -4.50 -4.39
N SER A 161 12.62 -4.57 -4.77
CA SER A 161 12.24 -5.32 -5.98
C SER A 161 12.76 -4.71 -7.27
N ASN A 162 13.00 -3.40 -7.31
CA ASN A 162 13.52 -2.72 -8.49
C ASN A 162 15.04 -2.88 -8.65
N LEU A 163 15.76 -3.35 -7.63
CA LEU A 163 17.19 -3.66 -7.74
C LEU A 163 17.43 -4.77 -8.76
N LYS A 164 18.52 -4.65 -9.51
CA LYS A 164 18.84 -5.55 -10.62
C LYS A 164 19.88 -6.58 -10.23
N LEU A 165 19.59 -7.82 -10.60
CA LEU A 165 20.45 -8.98 -10.47
C LEU A 165 20.76 -9.55 -11.85
N ARG A 166 21.97 -10.04 -12.00
CA ARG A 166 22.43 -10.81 -13.16
C ARG A 166 22.37 -12.28 -12.80
N VAL A 167 21.54 -13.01 -13.55
CA VAL A 167 21.42 -14.47 -13.46
C VAL A 167 22.47 -15.14 -14.34
N ASP A 168 22.64 -14.60 -15.54
CA ASP A 168 23.57 -15.09 -16.56
C ASP A 168 24.22 -13.89 -17.27
N GLU A 169 25.29 -14.08 -18.02
CA GLU A 169 26.08 -13.00 -18.65
C GLU A 169 25.20 -12.03 -19.47
N LYS A 170 24.15 -12.55 -20.11
CA LYS A 170 23.26 -11.79 -20.99
C LYS A 170 21.92 -11.39 -20.33
N LYS A 171 21.58 -11.96 -19.16
CA LYS A 171 20.25 -11.83 -18.57
C LYS A 171 20.28 -11.07 -17.24
N VAL A 172 19.76 -9.86 -17.27
CA VAL A 172 19.56 -9.01 -16.09
C VAL A 172 18.07 -8.95 -15.77
N ILE A 173 17.73 -9.24 -14.52
CA ILE A 173 16.36 -9.37 -14.04
C ILE A 173 16.24 -8.59 -12.72
N PRO A 174 15.16 -7.82 -12.50
CA PRO A 174 14.90 -7.21 -11.20
C PRO A 174 14.63 -8.28 -10.12
N VAL A 175 14.96 -7.96 -8.87
CA VAL A 175 14.69 -8.79 -7.69
C VAL A 175 13.20 -9.17 -7.60
N GLY A 176 12.31 -8.29 -8.05
CA GLY A 176 10.87 -8.50 -8.09
C GLY A 176 10.42 -9.72 -8.90
N ASP A 177 11.12 -10.09 -9.95
CA ASP A 177 10.72 -11.20 -10.83
C ASP A 177 11.06 -12.56 -10.24
N PHE A 178 11.92 -12.62 -9.22
CA PHE A 178 12.15 -13.85 -8.45
C PHE A 178 10.98 -14.17 -7.51
N ARG A 179 9.99 -13.28 -7.37
CA ARG A 179 8.80 -13.52 -6.56
C ARG A 179 8.01 -14.70 -7.11
N GLY A 180 7.73 -15.67 -6.24
CA GLY A 180 7.05 -16.92 -6.58
C GLY A 180 7.97 -17.98 -7.18
N ILE A 181 9.23 -17.64 -7.47
CA ILE A 181 10.21 -18.54 -8.10
C ILE A 181 11.26 -18.93 -7.06
N ALA A 182 11.93 -17.94 -6.47
CA ALA A 182 13.07 -18.16 -5.58
C ALA A 182 13.06 -17.32 -4.31
N ARG A 183 13.79 -17.80 -3.29
CA ARG A 183 14.04 -17.10 -2.02
C ARG A 183 15.45 -16.56 -2.06
N LEU A 184 15.59 -15.24 -2.07
CA LEU A 184 16.90 -14.60 -2.12
C LEU A 184 17.47 -14.42 -0.71
N VAL A 185 18.75 -14.70 -0.55
CA VAL A 185 19.53 -14.41 0.65
C VAL A 185 20.70 -13.51 0.25
N LEU A 186 20.65 -12.25 0.66
CA LEU A 186 21.73 -11.30 0.46
C LEU A 186 22.74 -11.45 1.61
N VAL A 187 24.02 -11.52 1.25
CA VAL A 187 25.15 -11.54 2.17
C VAL A 187 26.04 -10.36 1.83
N SER A 188 26.11 -9.38 2.73
CA SER A 188 26.87 -8.15 2.53
C SER A 188 27.95 -7.99 3.60
N GLY A 189 29.15 -7.64 3.17
CA GLY A 189 30.28 -7.38 4.04
C GLY A 189 31.61 -7.45 3.29
N PRO A 190 32.74 -7.48 4.01
CA PRO A 190 34.05 -7.70 3.40
C PRO A 190 34.12 -9.05 2.66
N SER A 191 34.97 -9.15 1.65
CA SER A 191 35.16 -10.35 0.84
C SER A 191 35.52 -11.58 1.69
N SER A 192 36.38 -11.41 2.69
CA SER A 192 36.73 -12.46 3.67
C SER A 192 35.51 -12.99 4.45
N PHE A 193 34.57 -12.11 4.79
CA PHE A 193 33.32 -12.48 5.46
C PHE A 193 32.40 -13.26 4.53
N ILE A 194 32.29 -12.85 3.26
CA ILE A 194 31.49 -13.54 2.25
C ILE A 194 32.03 -14.95 2.02
N SER A 195 33.34 -15.10 1.75
CA SER A 195 33.95 -16.42 1.54
C SER A 195 33.73 -17.34 2.74
N LYS A 196 33.90 -16.84 3.96
CA LYS A 196 33.61 -17.62 5.19
C LYS A 196 32.13 -17.99 5.32
N SER A 197 31.22 -17.09 4.94
CA SER A 197 29.78 -17.37 4.94
C SER A 197 29.42 -18.51 3.98
N PHE A 198 30.08 -18.57 2.82
CA PHE A 198 29.89 -19.63 1.83
C PHE A 198 30.45 -20.97 2.31
N LYS A 199 31.65 -20.98 2.92
CA LYS A 199 32.20 -22.18 3.58
C LYS A 199 31.26 -22.74 4.64
N LEU A 200 30.57 -21.88 5.40
CA LEU A 200 29.56 -22.30 6.38
C LEU A 200 28.26 -22.84 5.75
N SER A 201 27.95 -22.47 4.51
CA SER A 201 26.75 -22.94 3.79
C SER A 201 26.96 -24.28 3.09
N GLU A 202 28.22 -24.68 2.85
CA GLU A 202 28.59 -25.87 2.09
C GLU A 202 27.80 -27.14 2.46
N PRO A 203 27.72 -27.56 3.74
CA PRO A 203 26.98 -28.77 4.12
C PRO A 203 25.46 -28.68 3.89
N PHE A 204 24.91 -27.48 3.69
CA PHE A 204 23.48 -27.24 3.51
C PHE A 204 23.10 -26.93 2.06
N THR A 205 24.07 -26.90 1.13
CA THR A 205 23.88 -26.41 -0.25
C THR A 205 22.78 -27.16 -0.98
N GLU A 206 22.80 -28.49 -0.99
CA GLU A 206 21.78 -29.27 -1.70
C GLU A 206 20.39 -29.05 -1.09
N SER A 207 20.29 -29.10 0.24
CA SER A 207 19.04 -28.86 0.96
C SER A 207 18.47 -27.45 0.75
N LEU A 208 19.34 -26.46 0.55
CA LEU A 208 18.97 -25.07 0.31
C LEU A 208 18.51 -24.87 -1.15
N LEU A 209 19.15 -25.53 -2.12
CA LEU A 209 18.71 -25.55 -3.53
C LEU A 209 17.32 -26.20 -3.69
N GLU A 210 17.08 -27.34 -3.04
CA GLU A 210 15.76 -27.99 -3.06
C GLU A 210 14.65 -27.10 -2.50
N ARG A 211 15.01 -26.22 -1.55
CA ARG A 211 14.13 -25.21 -0.94
C ARG A 211 14.22 -23.87 -1.63
N GLY A 212 14.91 -23.80 -2.75
CA GLY A 212 14.88 -22.64 -3.60
C GLY A 212 15.55 -21.40 -3.04
N VAL A 213 16.64 -21.58 -2.33
CA VAL A 213 17.41 -20.48 -1.79
C VAL A 213 18.52 -20.11 -2.77
N LEU A 214 18.55 -18.85 -3.18
CA LEU A 214 19.60 -18.27 -4.02
C LEU A 214 20.35 -17.21 -3.22
N VAL A 215 21.67 -17.18 -3.34
CA VAL A 215 22.52 -16.26 -2.57
C VAL A 215 23.03 -15.14 -3.44
N VAL A 216 22.90 -13.91 -2.94
CA VAL A 216 23.43 -12.68 -3.56
C VAL A 216 24.61 -12.23 -2.70
N PRO A 217 25.87 -12.50 -3.07
CA PRO A 217 27.03 -11.89 -2.43
C PRO A 217 27.16 -10.42 -2.85
N PHE A 218 27.39 -9.52 -1.89
CA PHE A 218 27.68 -8.11 -2.12
C PHE A 218 28.88 -7.66 -1.28
N ALA A 219 30.04 -7.59 -1.91
CA ALA A 219 31.28 -7.16 -1.28
C ALA A 219 31.31 -5.65 -1.06
N THR A 220 31.57 -5.23 0.18
CA THR A 220 31.62 -3.80 0.56
C THR A 220 33.02 -3.19 0.37
N ASP A 221 34.07 -4.02 0.39
CA ASP A 221 35.48 -3.63 0.22
C ASP A 221 35.90 -3.42 -1.24
N GLY A 222 35.02 -3.70 -2.20
CA GLY A 222 35.32 -3.60 -3.63
C GLY A 222 36.22 -4.72 -4.15
N GLU A 223 36.61 -5.66 -3.29
CA GLU A 223 37.29 -6.87 -3.66
C GLU A 223 36.27 -7.91 -4.17
N LEU A 224 36.72 -8.80 -5.05
CA LEU A 224 35.91 -9.94 -5.48
C LEU A 224 36.14 -11.08 -4.48
N PRO A 225 35.10 -11.67 -3.88
CA PRO A 225 35.26 -12.78 -2.95
C PRO A 225 35.85 -13.98 -3.68
N ASP A 226 36.94 -14.51 -3.15
CA ASP A 226 37.50 -15.76 -3.63
C ASP A 226 36.74 -16.94 -3.02
N PHE A 227 36.25 -17.82 -3.88
CA PHE A 227 35.44 -18.98 -3.51
C PHE A 227 36.27 -20.24 -3.68
N GLU A 228 37.25 -20.43 -2.80
CA GLU A 228 37.97 -21.69 -2.65
C GLU A 228 37.04 -22.75 -2.04
N PHE A 229 36.68 -23.76 -2.82
CA PHE A 229 36.03 -25.00 -2.37
C PHE A 229 37.05 -26.14 -2.42
N ASP A 230 36.86 -27.19 -1.61
CA ASP A 230 37.79 -28.32 -1.59
C ASP A 230 37.74 -29.11 -2.91
N ASP A 231 38.92 -29.46 -3.42
CA ASP A 231 39.25 -29.25 -4.83
C ASP A 231 39.49 -30.59 -5.56
N SER A 232 38.62 -31.59 -5.35
CA SER A 232 38.65 -32.85 -6.14
C SER A 232 37.97 -32.67 -7.50
N GLU A 233 38.44 -33.33 -8.56
CA GLU A 233 37.99 -33.09 -9.95
C GLU A 233 36.47 -33.26 -10.16
N ASP A 234 35.87 -34.30 -9.56
CA ASP A 234 34.42 -34.51 -9.59
C ASP A 234 33.65 -33.47 -8.76
N MET A 235 34.24 -33.02 -7.65
CA MET A 235 33.66 -31.93 -6.86
C MET A 235 33.80 -30.60 -7.58
N LYS A 236 34.85 -30.36 -8.37
CA LYS A 236 35.03 -29.10 -9.12
C LYS A 236 33.92 -28.85 -10.13
N GLU A 237 33.59 -29.84 -10.96
CA GLU A 237 32.53 -29.66 -11.96
C GLU A 237 31.14 -29.51 -11.32
N LEU A 238 30.85 -30.34 -10.31
CA LEU A 238 29.62 -30.22 -9.53
C LEU A 238 29.54 -28.88 -8.81
N THR A 239 30.65 -28.39 -8.25
CA THR A 239 30.71 -27.13 -7.52
C THR A 239 30.59 -25.96 -8.47
N GLU A 240 31.19 -25.96 -9.65
CA GLU A 240 31.01 -24.88 -10.64
C GLU A 240 29.57 -24.80 -11.17
N ARG A 241 28.93 -25.95 -11.46
CA ARG A 241 27.50 -25.98 -11.81
C ARG A 241 26.62 -25.50 -10.65
N ARG A 242 26.90 -25.96 -9.43
CA ARG A 242 26.19 -25.52 -8.20
C ARG A 242 26.39 -24.03 -7.94
N LYS A 243 27.62 -23.50 -8.08
CA LYS A 243 27.96 -22.07 -7.92
C LYS A 243 27.12 -21.23 -8.88
N ARG A 244 27.06 -21.61 -10.16
CA ARG A 244 26.27 -20.89 -11.17
C ARG A 244 24.80 -20.87 -10.79
N LEU A 245 24.20 -22.02 -10.46
CA LEU A 245 22.78 -22.13 -10.11
C LEU A 245 22.40 -21.47 -8.79
N TRP A 246 23.34 -21.39 -7.84
CA TRP A 246 23.13 -20.89 -6.49
C TRP A 246 23.36 -19.39 -6.33
N GLN A 247 24.32 -18.82 -7.10
CA GLN A 247 24.81 -17.46 -6.91
C GLN A 247 24.24 -16.50 -7.95
N LEU A 248 23.84 -15.32 -7.49
CA LEU A 248 23.40 -14.22 -8.35
C LEU A 248 24.33 -13.03 -8.19
N LYS A 249 24.57 -12.27 -9.27
CA LYS A 249 25.48 -11.13 -9.24
C LYS A 249 24.70 -9.80 -9.21
N PRO A 250 24.94 -8.90 -8.25
CA PRO A 250 24.39 -7.56 -8.29
C PRO A 250 24.97 -6.79 -9.50
N VAL A 251 24.14 -6.02 -10.20
CA VAL A 251 24.56 -5.28 -11.41
C VAL A 251 25.07 -3.88 -11.09
N PHE A 252 24.25 -3.09 -10.40
CA PHE A 252 24.57 -1.71 -10.08
C PHE A 252 25.02 -1.60 -8.63
N SER A 253 26.33 -1.69 -8.40
CA SER A 253 26.88 -1.67 -7.04
C SER A 253 26.47 -0.43 -6.25
N THR A 254 26.31 0.72 -6.91
CA THR A 254 25.85 1.98 -6.30
C THR A 254 24.40 1.90 -5.81
N GLU A 255 23.47 1.38 -6.62
CA GLU A 255 22.07 1.21 -6.21
C GLU A 255 21.96 0.23 -5.04
N TRP A 256 22.76 -0.84 -5.06
CA TRP A 256 22.81 -1.82 -3.98
C TRP A 256 23.41 -1.24 -2.69
N SER A 257 24.50 -0.46 -2.78
CA SER A 257 25.11 0.17 -1.61
C SER A 257 24.20 1.23 -1.00
N GLU A 258 23.60 2.11 -1.82
CA GLU A 258 22.67 3.14 -1.34
C GLU A 258 21.48 2.51 -0.64
N TRP A 259 20.87 1.49 -1.26
CA TRP A 259 19.75 0.78 -0.64
C TRP A 259 20.14 0.09 0.68
N LEU A 260 21.31 -0.56 0.73
CA LEU A 260 21.82 -1.20 1.95
C LEU A 260 22.09 -0.21 3.06
N ASP A 261 22.71 0.93 2.75
CA ASP A 261 23.03 1.98 3.71
C ASP A 261 21.76 2.61 4.29
N GLU A 262 20.75 2.83 3.45
CA GLU A 262 19.42 3.23 3.92
C GLU A 262 18.83 2.21 4.89
N GLN A 263 18.93 0.90 4.58
CA GLN A 263 18.42 -0.15 5.48
C GLN A 263 19.20 -0.21 6.80
N LYS A 264 20.53 -0.10 6.77
CA LYS A 264 21.39 -0.09 7.96
C LYS A 264 21.08 1.12 8.85
N LYS A 265 20.93 2.30 8.25
CA LYS A 265 20.54 3.54 8.95
C LYS A 265 19.18 3.41 9.63
N LEU A 266 18.19 2.83 8.94
CA LEU A 266 16.86 2.61 9.52
C LEU A 266 16.85 1.58 10.65
N ALA A 267 17.78 0.63 10.63
CA ALA A 267 17.95 -0.40 11.66
C ALA A 267 18.91 0.01 12.79
N ASN A 268 19.48 1.21 12.76
CA ASN A 268 20.55 1.67 13.67
C ASN A 268 21.77 0.72 13.70
N VAL A 269 22.15 0.17 12.55
CA VAL A 269 23.34 -0.67 12.36
C VAL A 269 24.46 0.16 11.74
N SER A 270 25.71 -0.08 12.15
CA SER A 270 26.87 0.58 11.55
C SER A 270 27.05 0.20 10.08
N THR A 271 27.41 1.17 9.23
CA THR A 271 27.62 1.00 7.79
C THR A 271 28.65 -0.10 7.49
N GLU A 272 29.69 -0.22 8.32
CA GLU A 272 30.77 -1.21 8.16
C GLU A 272 30.40 -2.62 8.64
N SER A 273 29.26 -2.78 9.33
CA SER A 273 28.89 -4.08 9.86
C SER A 273 28.48 -5.03 8.74
N PRO A 274 29.00 -6.28 8.71
CA PRO A 274 28.52 -7.29 7.79
C PRO A 274 27.10 -7.70 8.18
N VAL A 275 26.22 -7.80 7.20
CA VAL A 275 24.80 -8.08 7.39
C VAL A 275 24.31 -9.14 6.42
N TYR A 276 23.26 -9.82 6.81
CA TYR A 276 22.49 -10.66 5.91
C TYR A 276 21.03 -10.24 5.87
N LEU A 277 20.38 -10.57 4.77
CA LEU A 277 18.95 -10.38 4.56
C LEU A 277 18.40 -11.62 3.85
N SER A 278 17.28 -12.13 4.32
CA SER A 278 16.58 -13.27 3.73
C SER A 278 15.19 -12.86 3.27
N LEU A 279 14.82 -13.25 2.05
CA LEU A 279 13.50 -12.98 1.47
C LEU A 279 12.65 -14.26 1.43
N ARG A 280 11.33 -14.10 1.57
CA ARG A 280 10.36 -15.15 1.25
C ARG A 280 10.19 -15.28 -0.26
N LEU A 281 9.53 -16.35 -0.70
CA LEU A 281 9.06 -16.49 -2.10
C LEU A 281 8.21 -15.29 -2.53
N SER A 282 7.47 -14.64 -1.64
CA SER A 282 6.71 -13.44 -1.98
C SER A 282 7.57 -12.20 -2.22
N GLY A 283 8.90 -12.28 -2.09
CA GLY A 283 9.85 -11.15 -2.17
C GLY A 283 9.82 -10.22 -0.96
N ARG A 284 9.12 -10.59 0.12
CA ARG A 284 9.11 -9.84 1.38
C ARG A 284 10.28 -10.27 2.25
N VAL A 285 10.80 -9.35 3.05
CA VAL A 285 11.85 -9.65 4.04
C VAL A 285 11.33 -10.64 5.08
N ARG A 286 11.99 -11.80 5.18
CA ARG A 286 11.72 -12.82 6.21
C ARG A 286 12.50 -12.54 7.49
N GLY A 287 13.76 -12.14 7.35
CA GLY A 287 14.64 -11.84 8.46
C GLY A 287 15.93 -11.20 7.99
N SER A 288 16.47 -10.31 8.81
CA SER A 288 17.75 -9.64 8.64
C SER A 288 18.53 -9.70 9.95
N GLY A 289 19.85 -9.59 9.87
CA GLY A 289 20.71 -9.57 11.05
C GLY A 289 22.15 -9.18 10.72
N VAL A 290 22.91 -8.88 11.77
CA VAL A 290 24.36 -8.67 11.69
C VAL A 290 25.06 -10.02 11.77
N GLY A 291 26.09 -10.22 10.96
CA GLY A 291 26.85 -11.48 10.89
C GLY A 291 26.28 -12.48 9.87
N TYR A 292 26.54 -13.76 10.09
CA TYR A 292 26.29 -14.81 9.10
C TYR A 292 24.82 -15.21 9.01
N PRO A 293 24.34 -15.62 7.82
CA PRO A 293 23.02 -16.20 7.69
C PRO A 293 22.91 -17.52 8.46
N PRO A 294 21.79 -17.79 9.15
CA PRO A 294 21.58 -19.04 9.86
C PRO A 294 21.17 -20.16 8.88
N TRP A 295 22.14 -20.69 8.12
CA TRP A 295 21.92 -21.68 7.05
C TRP A 295 21.11 -22.90 7.48
N ASN A 296 21.43 -23.47 8.65
CA ASN A 296 20.70 -24.61 9.22
C ASN A 296 19.22 -24.27 9.48
N ALA A 297 18.93 -23.06 9.98
CA ALA A 297 17.55 -22.64 10.24
C ALA A 297 16.74 -22.50 8.95
N PHE A 298 17.36 -22.09 7.84
CA PHE A 298 16.69 -22.05 6.54
C PHE A 298 16.31 -23.44 6.05
N VAL A 299 17.19 -24.43 6.20
CA VAL A 299 16.87 -25.83 5.87
C VAL A 299 15.73 -26.35 6.75
N ALA A 300 15.75 -26.09 8.05
CA ALA A 300 14.72 -26.58 8.96
C ALA A 300 13.34 -25.94 8.71
N GLN A 301 13.29 -24.65 8.35
CA GLN A 301 12.04 -23.88 8.35
C GLN A 301 11.41 -23.66 6.97
N LEU A 302 12.19 -23.73 5.88
CA LEU A 302 11.67 -23.38 4.55
C LEU A 302 11.11 -24.61 3.85
N PRO A 303 9.90 -24.59 3.30
CA PRO A 303 9.37 -25.75 2.59
C PRO A 303 10.10 -25.96 1.24
N PRO A 304 10.35 -27.22 0.83
CA PRO A 304 10.90 -27.55 -0.48
C PRO A 304 10.03 -27.00 -1.62
N THR A 305 10.67 -26.60 -2.71
CA THR A 305 10.03 -26.05 -3.91
C THR A 305 10.36 -26.93 -5.10
N LYS A 306 9.64 -28.05 -5.26
CA LYS A 306 9.82 -28.95 -6.40
C LYS A 306 9.14 -28.35 -7.64
N GLY A 307 9.84 -28.35 -8.79
CA GLY A 307 9.25 -28.05 -10.12
C GLY A 307 9.01 -26.58 -10.47
N LEU A 308 9.33 -25.63 -9.58
CA LEU A 308 9.08 -24.19 -9.81
C LEU A 308 10.21 -23.45 -10.57
N TRP A 309 11.31 -24.13 -10.87
CA TRP A 309 12.59 -23.55 -11.31
C TRP A 309 12.81 -23.50 -12.82
N SER A 310 12.09 -24.35 -13.57
CA SER A 310 12.41 -24.66 -14.96
C SER A 310 12.25 -23.48 -15.93
N GLY A 311 11.46 -22.44 -15.63
CA GLY A 311 11.19 -21.37 -16.60
C GLY A 311 12.17 -20.19 -16.61
N LEU A 312 12.60 -19.72 -15.44
CA LEU A 312 13.45 -18.50 -15.34
C LEU A 312 14.94 -18.82 -15.45
N LEU A 313 15.32 -20.02 -14.98
CA LEU A 313 16.70 -20.49 -14.87
C LEU A 313 17.09 -21.53 -15.94
N ASP A 314 16.19 -21.87 -16.87
CA ASP A 314 16.42 -22.86 -17.95
C ASP A 314 17.69 -22.58 -18.78
N GLY A 315 18.06 -21.30 -18.90
CA GLY A 315 19.27 -20.87 -19.63
C GLY A 315 20.58 -20.99 -18.82
N MET A 316 20.53 -21.43 -17.57
CA MET A 316 21.73 -21.66 -16.75
C MET A 316 22.35 -23.04 -17.00
N ASP A 317 21.55 -23.97 -17.53
CA ASP A 317 22.01 -25.25 -18.07
C ASP A 317 22.59 -24.96 -19.46
N GLY A 318 23.88 -24.63 -19.53
CA GLY A 318 24.57 -24.36 -20.81
C GLY A 318 24.38 -25.49 -21.83
N PRO A 319 24.65 -25.25 -23.12
CA PRO A 319 24.54 -26.30 -24.14
C PRO A 319 25.43 -27.49 -23.75
N VAL A 320 24.81 -28.67 -23.68
CA VAL A 320 25.46 -29.97 -23.50
C VAL A 320 26.44 -30.27 -24.63
#